data_AF-A0A060BK21-F1
#
_entry.id   AF-A0A060BK21-F1
#
_cell.length_a   1.000
_cell.length_b   1.000
_cell.length_c   1.000
_cell.angle_alpha   90.00
_cell.angle_beta   90.00
_cell.angle_gamma   90.00
#
_symmetry.space_group_name_H-M   'P 1'
#
loop_
_entity.id
_entity.type
_entity.pdbx_description
1 polymer ?
#
loop_
_entity_poly.entity_id
_entity_poly.type
_entity_poly.pdbx_seq_one_letter_code
_entity_poly.pdbx_strand_id
1 'polypeptide(L)' 'MQNAVIAATIANGGVAMNPYIIDHILSPEGTTTSTTQPSSLGQVISSSTASQIKEAMLEVDQSGTGTGARISGVEVAGKT' A
#
# COMPACT_ATOMS: atom_id res chain seq x y z
N MET A 1 7.10 -7.44 -6.22
CA MET A 1 5.95 -6.55 -6.55
C MET A 1 4.66 -7.03 -5.89
N GLN A 2 4.27 -8.30 -6.05
CA GLN A 2 3.00 -8.81 -5.52
C GLN A 2 2.79 -8.57 -4.01
N ASN A 3 3.79 -8.83 -3.16
CA ASN A 3 3.65 -8.60 -1.71
C ASN A 3 3.41 -7.13 -1.35
N ALA A 4 3.96 -6.19 -2.13
CA ALA A 4 3.70 -4.77 -1.93
C ALA A 4 2.24 -4.42 -2.28
N VAL A 5 1.69 -5.01 -3.34
CA VAL A 5 0.27 -4.86 -3.69
C VAL A 5 -0.64 -5.44 -2.60
N ILE A 6 -0.25 -6.58 -1.99
CA ILE A 6 -0.99 -7.18 -0.87
C ILE A 6 -1.02 -6.22 0.33
N ALA A 7 0.15 -5.73 0.77
CA ALA A 7 0.24 -4.78 1.87
C ALA A 7 -0.54 -3.48 1.57
N ALA A 8 -0.40 -2.95 0.35
CA ALA A 8 -1.15 -1.78 -0.10
C ALA A 8 -2.66 -2.01 -0.13
N THR A 9 -3.12 -3.22 -0.49
CA THR A 9 -4.55 -3.57 -0.48
C THR A 9 -5.12 -3.52 0.94
N ILE A 10 -4.39 -4.05 1.93
CA ILE A 10 -4.80 -4.00 3.34
C ILE A 10 -4.82 -2.54 3.83
N ALA A 11 -3.76 -1.78 3.52
CA ALA A 11 -3.68 -0.37 3.87
C ALA A 11 -4.78 0.48 3.20
N ASN A 12 -5.20 0.12 1.99
CA ASN A 12 -6.21 0.79 1.18
C ASN A 12 -7.63 0.21 1.39
N GLY A 13 -7.94 -0.24 2.62
CA GLY A 13 -9.29 -0.66 2.99
C GLY A 13 -9.82 -1.86 2.20
N GLY A 14 -8.94 -2.72 1.68
CA GLY A 14 -9.27 -3.91 0.91
C GLY A 14 -9.36 -3.72 -0.60
N VAL A 15 -9.09 -2.51 -1.11
CA VAL A 15 -9.08 -2.23 -2.55
C VAL A 15 -7.69 -2.41 -3.13
N ALA A 16 -7.54 -3.36 -4.06
CA ALA A 16 -6.30 -3.54 -4.79
C ALA A 16 -6.18 -2.48 -5.89
N MET A 17 -5.02 -1.83 -5.96
CA MET A 17 -4.70 -0.84 -6.99
C MET A 17 -3.82 -1.48 -8.07
N ASN A 18 -3.99 -1.05 -9.31
CA ASN A 18 -3.11 -1.42 -10.41
C ASN A 18 -1.81 -0.59 -10.30
N PRO A 19 -0.65 -1.21 -9.99
CA PRO A 19 0.58 -0.45 -9.78
C PRO A 19 1.07 0.17 -11.09
N TYR A 20 1.56 1.40 -11.02
CA TYR A 20 2.19 2.11 -12.13
C TYR A 20 3.48 2.79 -11.66
N ILE A 21 4.38 3.08 -12.59
CA ILE A 21 5.69 3.71 -12.30
C ILE A 21 5.91 5.04 -13.05
N ILE A 22 5.14 5.28 -14.11
CA ILE A 22 5.20 6.53 -14.90
C ILE A 22 4.12 7.46 -14.36
N ASP A 23 4.49 8.64 -13.86
CA ASP A 23 3.52 9.66 -13.43
C ASP A 23 2.95 10.43 -14.63
N HIS A 24 3.82 11.01 -15.45
CA HIS A 24 3.45 11.72 -16.67
C HIS A 24 4.57 11.69 -17.71
N ILE A 25 4.25 12.10 -18.94
CA ILE A 25 5.18 12.22 -20.07
C ILE A 25 5.24 13.68 -20.49
N LEU A 26 6.46 14.19 -20.71
CA LEU A 26 6.71 15.56 -21.17
C LEU A 26 7.18 15.55 -22.63
N SER A 27 6.82 16.60 -23.37
CA SER A 27 7.46 16.94 -24.63
C SER A 27 8.87 17.52 -24.40
N PRO A 28 9.73 17.63 -25.42
CA PRO A 28 11.03 18.30 -25.30
C PRO A 28 10.93 19.74 -24.80
N GLU A 29 9.80 20.41 -25.06
CA GLU A 29 9.48 21.77 -24.62
C GLU A 29 8.96 21.82 -23.17
N GLY A 30 8.87 20.68 -22.49
CA GLY A 30 8.43 20.57 -21.10
C GLY A 30 6.91 20.57 -20.91
N THR A 31 6.12 20.39 -21.97
CA THR A 31 4.65 20.34 -21.86
C THR A 31 4.19 18.91 -21.57
N THR A 32 3.28 18.74 -20.60
CA THR A 32 2.68 17.42 -20.30
C THR A 32 1.85 16.91 -21.48
N THR A 33 2.23 15.76 -22.02
CA THR A 33 1.55 15.10 -23.14
C THR A 33 0.62 13.98 -22.68
N SER A 34 0.89 13.38 -21.51
CA SER A 34 0.08 12.33 -20.91
C SER A 34 0.31 12.26 -19.41
N THR A 35 -0.72 11.94 -18.64
CA THR A 35 -0.65 11.69 -17.18
C THR A 35 -1.29 10.35 -16.88
N THR A 36 -0.58 9.50 -16.14
CA THR A 36 -1.10 8.22 -15.69
C THR A 36 -2.18 8.43 -14.64
N GLN A 37 -3.32 7.79 -14.85
CA GLN A 37 -4.42 7.82 -13.88
C GLN A 37 -4.39 6.55 -13.02
N PRO A 38 -4.46 6.66 -11.69
CA PRO A 38 -4.63 5.50 -10.83
C PRO A 38 -5.87 4.70 -11.21
N SER A 39 -5.75 3.37 -11.22
CA SER A 39 -6.88 2.47 -11.50
C SER A 39 -6.97 1.37 -10.44
N SER A 40 -8.20 1.00 -10.09
CA SER A 40 -8.46 -0.10 -9.17
C SER A 40 -8.55 -1.43 -9.92
N LEU A 41 -8.01 -2.49 -9.32
CA LEU A 41 -8.26 -3.88 -9.72
C LEU A 41 -9.51 -4.47 -9.04
N GLY A 42 -10.14 -3.71 -8.14
CA GLY A 42 -11.37 -4.07 -7.42
C GLY A 42 -11.20 -4.22 -5.91
N GLN A 43 -12.33 -4.42 -5.23
CA GLN A 43 -12.40 -4.76 -3.80
C GLN A 43 -12.09 -6.25 -3.61
N VAL A 44 -10.96 -6.57 -2.99
CA VAL A 44 -10.52 -7.97 -2.78
C VAL A 44 -11.06 -8.53 -1.47
N ILE A 45 -11.12 -7.71 -0.43
CA ILE A 45 -11.69 -8.02 0.90
C ILE A 45 -12.50 -6.84 1.38
N SER A 46 -13.45 -7.01 2.31
CA SER A 46 -14.19 -5.86 2.87
C SER A 46 -13.27 -4.91 3.65
N SER A 47 -13.69 -3.66 3.81
CA SER A 47 -12.99 -2.68 4.64
C SER A 47 -12.89 -3.10 6.12
N SER A 48 -13.91 -3.81 6.64
CA SER A 48 -13.88 -4.38 7.98
C SER A 48 -12.79 -5.44 8.12
N THR A 49 -12.69 -6.37 7.18
CA THR A 49 -11.65 -7.40 7.17
C THR A 49 -10.27 -6.78 7.00
N ALA A 50 -10.12 -5.79 6.13
CA ALA A 50 -8.85 -5.07 5.96
C ALA A 50 -8.40 -4.38 7.27
N SER A 51 -9.34 -3.79 8.01
CA SER A 51 -9.05 -3.16 9.30
C SER A 51 -8.60 -4.17 10.36
N GLN A 52 -9.27 -5.32 10.45
CA GLN A 52 -8.88 -6.41 11.35
C GLN A 52 -7.47 -6.96 11.02
N ILE A 53 -7.16 -7.13 9.73
CA ILE A 53 -5.83 -7.60 9.31
C ILE A 53 -4.76 -6.54 9.64
N LYS A 54 -5.06 -5.25 9.45
CA LYS A 54 -4.15 -4.17 9.80
C LYS A 54 -3.84 -4.14 11.31
N GLU A 55 -4.85 -4.34 12.16
CA GLU A 55 -4.65 -4.45 13.61
C GLU A 55 -3.75 -5.65 13.96
N ALA A 56 -3.97 -6.81 13.34
CA ALA A 56 -3.10 -7.96 13.53
C ALA A 56 -1.64 -7.71 13.06
N MET A 57 -1.44 -6.96 11.96
CA MET A 57 -0.11 -6.56 11.49
C MET A 57 0.58 -5.58 12.43
N LEU A 58 -0.16 -4.75 13.13
CA LEU A 58 0.38 -3.85 14.15
C LEU A 58 0.94 -4.63 15.34
N GLU A 59 0.24 -5.67 15.79
CA GLU A 59 0.68 -6.52 16.90
C GLU A 59 2.00 -7.26 16.59
N VAL A 60 2.21 -7.67 15.34
CA VAL A 60 3.45 -8.30 14.86
C VAL A 60 4.66 -7.39 15.09
N ASP A 61 4.50 -6.09 14.83
CA ASP A 61 5.57 -5.13 15.03
C ASP A 61 5.69 -4.72 16.51
N GLN A 62 4.57 -4.61 17.25
CA GLN A 62 4.56 -4.21 18.68
C GLN A 62 4.96 -5.31 19.68
N SER A 63 4.89 -6.58 19.33
CA SER A 63 5.23 -7.66 20.27
C SER A 63 5.70 -8.96 19.61
N GLY A 64 5.67 -9.04 18.28
CA GLY A 64 5.99 -10.25 17.53
C GLY A 64 7.36 -10.22 16.86
N THR A 65 7.43 -10.88 15.71
CA THR A 65 8.66 -11.07 14.93
C THR A 65 9.08 -9.82 14.14
N GLY A 66 8.21 -8.81 14.02
CA GLY A 66 8.45 -7.57 13.29
C GLY A 66 9.06 -6.44 14.11
N THR A 67 9.41 -6.68 15.38
CA THR A 67 9.96 -5.65 16.30
C THR A 67 11.14 -4.84 15.75
N GLY A 68 11.95 -5.42 14.86
CA GLY A 68 13.07 -4.73 14.21
C GLY A 68 12.67 -3.65 13.19
N ALA A 69 11.41 -3.62 12.75
CA ALA A 69 10.88 -2.64 11.79
C ALA A 69 10.35 -1.35 12.46
N ARG A 70 10.36 -1.28 13.80
CA ARG A 70 9.84 -0.12 14.53
C ARG A 70 10.63 1.15 14.28
N ILE A 71 9.91 2.26 14.20
CA ILE A 71 10.47 3.61 14.13
C ILE A 71 9.92 4.41 15.31
N SER A 72 10.80 5.08 16.06
CA SER A 72 10.37 5.87 17.23
C SER A 72 9.43 7.00 16.80
N GLY A 73 8.29 7.10 17.47
CA GLY A 73 7.26 8.12 17.18
C GLY A 73 6.37 7.82 15.98
N VAL A 74 6.49 6.65 15.35
CA VAL A 74 5.68 6.26 14.18
C VAL A 74 5.10 4.86 14.38
N GLU A 75 3.81 4.72 14.09
CA GLU A 75 3.14 3.41 14.07
C GLU A 75 3.50 2.66 12.78
N VAL A 76 4.03 1.44 12.93
CA VAL A 76 4.41 0.56 11.81
C VAL A 76 3.61 -0.74 11.96
N ALA A 77 3.04 -1.20 10.85
CA ALA A 77 2.32 -2.46 10.77
C ALA A 77 2.87 -3.28 9.60
N GLY A 78 3.22 -4.53 9.87
CA GLY A 78 3.91 -5.38 8.93
C GLY A 78 3.66 -6.86 9.18
N LYS A 79 4.24 -7.69 8.31
CA LYS A 79 4.31 -9.13 8.53
C LYS A 79 5.65 -9.64 8.02
N THR A 80 6.32 -10.41 8.86
CA THR A 80 7.55 -11.16 8.53
C THR A 80 7.22 -12.59 8.14
#